data_AF-A0A9X3D1Y4-F1
#
_entry.id   AF-A0A9X3D1Y4-F1
#
_cell.length_a   1.000
_cell.length_b   1.000
_cell.length_c   1.000
_cell.angle_alpha   90.00
_cell.angle_beta   90.00
_cell.angle_gamma   90.00
#
_symmetry.space_group_name_H-M   'P 1'
#
loop_
_entity.id
_entity.type
_entity.pdbx_description
1 polymer ?
#
loop_
_entity_poly.entity_id
_entity_poly.type
_entity_poly.pdbx_seq_one_letter_code
_entity_poly.pdbx_strand_id
1 'polypeptide(L)'
;MRTAAKASVTAVATLIALTIGACGDSSPDDASQATDTPAASTETQRESPTTLTGQDMCAVLTDDDLAPLRDGAVTNAPEPTDDRGLPGCEWPLSDGYGELKVEVFQPVDATVILENAVLSEYPIAGGTVYQQTEDGQSSCRALVKTADTPDGFLLRVLVDGDADDGSVCRSAIPQTEKVLQALGW
;
A
#
# COMPACT_ATOMS: atom_id res chain seq x y z
N MET A 1 40.20 41.98 3.49
CA MET A 1 40.67 41.18 2.34
C MET A 1 40.51 39.70 2.69
N ARG A 2 39.88 38.93 1.76
CA ARG A 2 39.87 37.46 1.63
C ARG A 2 39.00 36.65 2.62
N THR A 3 38.16 35.68 2.23
CA THR A 3 37.54 35.26 0.96
C THR A 3 36.40 34.30 1.35
N ALA A 4 35.24 34.39 0.71
CA ALA A 4 34.15 33.42 0.83
C ALA A 4 34.41 32.18 -0.04
N ALA A 5 34.15 30.98 0.48
CA ALA A 5 34.19 29.74 -0.29
C ALA A 5 32.75 29.30 -0.63
N LYS A 6 32.42 29.33 -1.93
CA LYS A 6 31.26 28.65 -2.52
C LYS A 6 31.72 27.30 -3.04
N ALA A 7 31.09 26.22 -2.59
CA ALA A 7 31.28 24.89 -3.16
C ALA A 7 30.28 24.70 -4.30
N SER A 8 30.79 24.54 -5.51
CA SER A 8 30.03 24.20 -6.72
C SER A 8 30.11 22.69 -6.92
N VAL A 9 28.96 22.00 -6.98
CA VAL A 9 28.88 20.58 -7.33
C VAL A 9 28.65 20.47 -8.83
N THR A 10 29.64 19.91 -9.52
CA THR A 10 29.67 19.70 -10.97
C THR A 10 28.94 18.41 -11.33
N ALA A 11 27.90 18.50 -12.17
CA ALA A 11 27.27 17.35 -12.80
C ALA A 11 28.17 16.77 -13.90
N VAL A 12 28.33 15.45 -13.94
CA VAL A 12 29.01 14.74 -15.04
C VAL A 12 27.99 13.87 -15.75
N ALA A 13 27.63 14.28 -16.96
CA ALA A 13 26.90 13.48 -17.93
C ALA A 13 27.92 12.77 -18.83
N THR A 14 27.83 11.45 -18.95
CA THR A 14 28.67 10.68 -19.88
C THR A 14 27.79 9.99 -20.91
N LEU A 15 27.72 10.60 -22.09
CA LEU A 15 27.28 9.98 -23.34
C LEU A 15 28.44 9.13 -23.89
N ILE A 16 28.20 7.87 -24.21
CA ILE A 16 29.11 7.06 -25.03
C ILE A 16 28.38 6.71 -26.33
N ALA A 17 28.77 7.41 -27.39
CA ALA A 17 28.53 7.03 -28.77
C ALA A 17 29.77 6.29 -29.28
N LEU A 18 29.59 5.11 -29.88
CA LEU A 18 30.64 4.41 -30.61
C LEU A 18 30.12 4.02 -32.00
N THR A 19 30.79 4.57 -33.00
CA THR A 19 30.53 4.44 -34.43
C THR A 19 31.29 3.25 -35.02
N ILE A 20 30.53 2.51 -35.83
CA ILE A 20 30.80 1.55 -36.91
C ILE A 20 32.20 1.65 -37.58
N GLY A 21 32.84 0.49 -37.77
CA GLY A 21 33.89 0.24 -38.77
C GLY A 21 33.58 -1.05 -39.54
N ALA A 22 33.61 -0.98 -40.88
CA ALA A 22 33.18 -2.02 -41.82
C ALA A 22 34.34 -2.84 -42.40
N CYS A 23 34.01 -4.07 -42.86
CA CYS A 23 34.56 -4.93 -43.94
C CYS A 23 34.19 -6.39 -43.54
N GLY A 24 33.31 -7.16 -44.17
CA GLY A 24 32.88 -7.24 -45.56
C GLY A 24 33.36 -8.59 -46.13
N ASP A 25 32.58 -9.67 -45.98
CA ASP A 25 32.48 -10.81 -46.92
C ASP A 25 31.37 -11.82 -46.53
N SER A 26 30.57 -12.24 -47.51
CA SER A 26 29.76 -13.48 -47.61
C SER A 26 28.41 -13.68 -46.87
N SER A 27 27.35 -13.55 -47.69
CA SER A 27 26.10 -14.33 -47.80
C SER A 27 24.92 -14.14 -46.81
N PRO A 28 23.66 -14.19 -47.31
CA PRO A 28 22.47 -13.79 -46.57
C PRO A 28 21.68 -15.02 -46.11
N ASP A 29 21.64 -15.30 -44.81
CA ASP A 29 20.60 -16.17 -44.25
C ASP A 29 20.34 -15.83 -42.77
N ASP A 30 19.06 -15.67 -42.47
CA ASP A 30 18.42 -15.60 -41.15
C ASP A 30 18.92 -14.55 -40.15
N ALA A 31 18.48 -13.30 -40.38
CA ALA A 31 18.17 -12.41 -39.27
C ALA A 31 16.96 -12.98 -38.50
N SER A 32 17.24 -13.87 -37.53
CA SER A 32 16.35 -14.06 -36.40
C SER A 32 16.21 -12.72 -35.70
N GLN A 33 15.13 -12.01 -35.98
CA GLN A 33 14.64 -10.93 -35.14
C GLN A 33 14.52 -11.50 -33.74
N ALA A 34 15.43 -11.12 -32.84
CA ALA A 34 15.17 -11.17 -31.42
C ALA A 34 13.98 -10.23 -31.21
N THR A 35 12.77 -10.79 -31.28
CA THR A 35 11.58 -10.15 -30.76
C THR A 35 11.83 -10.06 -29.26
N ASP A 36 12.34 -8.92 -28.81
CA ASP A 36 12.20 -8.48 -27.43
C ASP A 36 10.69 -8.39 -27.17
N THR A 37 10.10 -9.55 -26.90
CA THR A 37 8.76 -9.65 -26.34
C THR A 37 8.91 -8.99 -24.99
N PRO A 38 8.22 -7.88 -24.71
CA PRO A 38 8.14 -7.40 -23.35
C PRO A 38 7.59 -8.58 -22.56
N ALA A 39 8.37 -9.10 -21.62
CA ALA A 39 7.84 -10.00 -20.62
C ALA A 39 6.74 -9.21 -19.93
N ALA A 40 5.51 -9.39 -20.39
CA ALA A 40 4.34 -9.00 -19.64
C ALA A 40 4.53 -9.75 -18.32
N SER A 41 4.88 -9.02 -17.27
CA SER A 41 4.67 -9.50 -15.92
C SER A 41 3.20 -9.80 -15.86
N THR A 42 2.83 -11.05 -16.11
CA THR A 42 1.53 -11.58 -15.73
C THR A 42 1.56 -11.46 -14.22
N GLU A 43 1.09 -10.33 -13.68
CA GLU A 43 0.66 -10.29 -12.30
C GLU A 43 -0.38 -11.39 -12.20
N THR A 44 0.03 -12.51 -11.61
CA THR A 44 -0.87 -13.61 -11.33
C THR A 44 -2.00 -13.05 -10.50
N GLN A 45 -3.17 -12.95 -11.13
CA GLN A 45 -4.39 -12.50 -10.48
C GLN A 45 -4.61 -13.39 -9.26
N ARG A 46 -4.60 -12.80 -8.06
CA ARG A 46 -4.78 -13.56 -6.82
C ARG A 46 -6.24 -13.98 -6.70
N GLU A 47 -6.45 -15.17 -6.16
CA GLU A 47 -7.79 -15.59 -5.75
C GLU A 47 -8.16 -14.81 -4.49
N SER A 48 -9.28 -14.08 -4.55
CA SER A 48 -9.76 -13.29 -3.42
C SER A 48 -10.35 -14.22 -2.34
N PRO A 49 -10.02 -14.02 -1.05
CA PRO A 49 -10.56 -14.80 0.06
C PRO A 49 -11.99 -14.37 0.44
N THR A 50 -12.58 -13.41 -0.26
CA THR A 50 -13.89 -12.82 0.04
C THR A 50 -14.67 -12.57 -1.23
N THR A 51 -16.00 -12.54 -1.11
CA THR A 51 -16.92 -12.13 -2.18
C THR A 51 -17.10 -10.61 -2.25
N LEU A 52 -16.64 -9.85 -1.26
CA LEU A 52 -16.71 -8.40 -1.29
C LEU A 52 -15.82 -7.85 -2.41
N THR A 53 -16.36 -6.90 -3.17
CA THR A 53 -15.58 -6.06 -4.08
C THR A 53 -15.04 -4.84 -3.34
N GLY A 54 -14.13 -4.07 -3.96
CA GLY A 54 -13.71 -2.78 -3.39
C GLY A 54 -14.88 -1.81 -3.18
N GLN A 55 -15.88 -1.85 -4.06
CA GLN A 55 -17.11 -1.05 -3.91
C GLN A 55 -17.90 -1.47 -2.67
N ASP A 56 -18.04 -2.78 -2.43
CA ASP A 56 -18.71 -3.28 -1.23
C ASP A 56 -17.94 -2.89 0.03
N MET A 57 -16.59 -2.94 -0.02
CA MET A 57 -15.75 -2.47 1.09
C MET A 57 -15.97 -0.99 1.38
N CYS A 58 -16.00 -0.12 0.36
CA CYS A 58 -16.25 1.32 0.57
C CYS A 58 -17.59 1.63 1.20
N ALA A 59 -18.60 0.79 0.99
CA ALA A 59 -19.93 0.96 1.58
C ALA A 59 -20.02 0.54 3.06
N VAL A 60 -18.98 -0.09 3.63
CA VAL A 60 -19.00 -0.58 5.02
C VAL A 60 -18.99 0.54 6.04
N LEU A 61 -18.16 1.56 5.82
CA LEU A 61 -17.99 2.69 6.73
C LEU A 61 -18.89 3.85 6.30
N THR A 62 -19.68 4.32 7.25
CA THR A 62 -20.50 5.52 7.13
C THR A 62 -19.72 6.75 7.58
N ASP A 63 -20.25 7.94 7.29
CA ASP A 63 -19.65 9.19 7.75
C ASP A 63 -19.56 9.25 9.29
N ASP A 64 -20.50 8.67 10.01
CA ASP A 64 -20.48 8.60 11.48
C ASP A 64 -19.35 7.72 12.00
N ASP A 65 -19.01 6.64 11.29
CA ASP A 65 -17.89 5.78 11.66
C ASP A 65 -16.55 6.48 11.42
N LEU A 66 -16.47 7.35 10.40
CA LEU A 66 -15.27 8.08 10.03
C LEU A 66 -15.10 9.38 10.82
N ALA A 67 -16.16 9.92 11.41
CA ALA A 67 -16.14 11.18 12.16
C ALA A 67 -15.03 11.26 13.23
N PRO A 68 -14.67 10.19 13.98
CA PRO A 68 -13.58 10.24 14.95
C PRO A 68 -12.17 10.39 14.33
N LEU A 69 -12.02 10.09 13.04
CA LEU A 69 -10.75 10.16 12.30
C LEU A 69 -10.65 11.41 11.42
N ARG A 70 -11.72 12.20 11.34
CA ARG A 70 -11.81 13.35 10.44
C ARG A 70 -11.56 14.64 11.21
N ASP A 71 -10.62 15.44 10.72
CA ASP A 71 -10.49 16.84 11.11
C ASP A 71 -10.97 17.72 9.95
N GLY A 72 -12.21 18.21 10.09
CA GLY A 72 -12.82 19.13 9.14
C GLY A 72 -13.75 18.49 8.11
N ALA A 73 -13.96 19.21 7.00
CA ALA A 73 -14.88 18.80 5.95
C ALA A 73 -14.22 17.80 5.00
N VAL A 74 -15.03 16.85 4.51
CA VAL A 74 -14.65 15.89 3.49
C VAL A 74 -15.70 15.95 2.39
N THR A 75 -15.26 16.28 1.18
CA THR A 75 -16.13 16.40 -0.01
C THR A 75 -15.95 15.26 -1.01
N ASN A 76 -14.82 14.58 -0.94
CA ASN A 76 -14.52 13.43 -1.78
C ASN A 76 -15.23 12.17 -1.26
N ALA A 77 -15.69 11.34 -2.19
CA ALA A 77 -16.23 10.03 -1.86
C ALA A 77 -15.10 9.03 -1.61
N PRO A 78 -15.37 7.91 -0.89
CA PRO A 78 -14.42 6.81 -0.78
C PRO A 78 -14.12 6.19 -2.15
N GLU A 79 -12.88 5.75 -2.35
CA GLU A 79 -12.42 5.16 -3.61
C GLU A 79 -12.09 3.66 -3.43
N PRO A 80 -12.71 2.77 -4.23
CA PRO A 80 -12.40 1.35 -4.16
C PRO A 80 -10.99 1.08 -4.70
N THR A 81 -10.26 0.20 -4.05
CA THR A 81 -8.93 -0.24 -4.49
C THR A 81 -8.96 -1.72 -4.87
N ASP A 82 -8.03 -2.10 -5.75
CA ASP A 82 -7.86 -3.47 -6.25
C ASP A 82 -6.37 -3.84 -6.34
N ASP A 83 -5.69 -3.89 -5.18
CA ASP A 83 -4.25 -4.23 -5.15
C ASP A 83 -4.07 -5.71 -5.51
N ARG A 84 -3.60 -5.95 -6.75
CA ARG A 84 -3.26 -7.28 -7.27
C ARG A 84 -4.47 -8.25 -7.25
N GLY A 85 -5.66 -7.73 -7.53
CA GLY A 85 -6.90 -8.51 -7.58
C GLY A 85 -7.63 -8.66 -6.23
N LEU A 86 -7.17 -7.95 -5.18
CA LEU A 86 -7.74 -8.02 -3.84
C LEU A 86 -8.48 -6.73 -3.48
N PRO A 87 -9.68 -6.85 -2.90
CA PRO A 87 -10.53 -5.70 -2.62
C PRO A 87 -9.94 -4.84 -1.49
N GLY A 88 -10.13 -3.54 -1.62
CA GLY A 88 -9.91 -2.56 -0.55
C GLY A 88 -10.71 -1.29 -0.79
N CYS A 89 -10.60 -0.35 0.14
CA CYS A 89 -11.14 0.98 -0.01
C CYS A 89 -10.25 2.03 0.68
N GLU A 90 -10.23 3.22 0.09
CA GLU A 90 -9.63 4.45 0.62
C GLU A 90 -10.75 5.43 0.99
N TRP A 91 -10.86 5.79 2.27
CA TRP A 91 -11.77 6.81 2.77
C TRP A 91 -11.00 8.11 3.06
N PRO A 92 -11.38 9.23 2.44
CA PRO A 92 -10.75 10.51 2.74
C PRO A 92 -11.10 10.98 4.16
N LEU A 93 -10.09 11.48 4.87
CA LEU A 93 -10.20 11.99 6.24
C LEU A 93 -10.21 13.52 6.33
N SER A 94 -9.64 14.21 5.34
CA SER A 94 -9.76 15.66 5.17
C SER A 94 -9.72 16.04 3.68
N ASP A 95 -10.18 17.24 3.34
CA ASP A 95 -10.11 17.74 1.97
C ASP A 95 -8.65 17.99 1.55
N GLY A 96 -8.13 17.13 0.66
CA GLY A 96 -6.80 17.27 0.07
C GLY A 96 -5.63 16.73 0.92
N TYR A 97 -5.92 16.13 2.08
CA TYR A 97 -4.93 15.44 2.92
C TYR A 97 -5.61 14.35 3.77
N GLY A 98 -4.87 13.27 4.03
CA GLY A 98 -5.27 12.23 4.97
C GLY A 98 -6.31 11.25 4.44
N GLU A 99 -6.06 9.97 4.71
CA GLU A 99 -6.87 8.85 4.27
C GLU A 99 -6.82 7.71 5.29
N LEU A 100 -7.93 6.99 5.44
CA LEU A 100 -7.96 5.65 5.97
C LEU A 100 -8.03 4.70 4.77
N LYS A 101 -7.07 3.80 4.65
CA LYS A 101 -7.12 2.71 3.66
C LYS A 101 -7.18 1.38 4.37
N VAL A 102 -8.16 0.56 3.98
CA VAL A 102 -8.32 -0.80 4.48
C VAL A 102 -8.46 -1.75 3.29
N GLU A 103 -7.61 -2.76 3.23
CA GLU A 103 -7.56 -3.68 2.08
C GLU A 103 -7.22 -5.11 2.48
N VAL A 104 -7.77 -6.06 1.74
CA VAL A 104 -7.37 -7.46 1.82
C VAL A 104 -5.97 -7.61 1.27
N PHE A 105 -5.09 -8.19 2.07
CA PHE A 105 -3.68 -8.27 1.75
C PHE A 105 -3.18 -9.71 1.83
N GLN A 106 -2.57 -10.18 0.74
CA GLN A 106 -1.83 -11.44 0.72
C GLN A 106 -0.32 -11.13 0.73
N PRO A 107 0.37 -11.22 1.88
CA PRO A 107 1.82 -11.17 1.93
C PRO A 107 2.43 -12.42 1.28
N VAL A 108 3.73 -12.34 0.95
CA VAL A 108 4.50 -13.52 0.51
C VAL A 108 4.58 -14.57 1.62
N ASP A 109 4.76 -14.10 2.86
CA ASP A 109 4.75 -14.93 4.06
C ASP A 109 4.13 -14.14 5.23
N ALA A 110 2.89 -14.51 5.58
CA ALA A 110 2.14 -13.86 6.65
C ALA A 110 2.74 -14.12 8.04
N THR A 111 3.40 -15.26 8.24
CA THR A 111 4.02 -15.59 9.53
C THR A 111 5.27 -14.75 9.73
N VAL A 112 6.14 -14.69 8.73
CA VAL A 112 7.40 -13.93 8.82
C VAL A 112 7.13 -12.45 9.04
N ILE A 113 6.13 -11.85 8.38
CA ILE A 113 5.84 -10.42 8.57
C ILE A 113 5.30 -10.11 9.97
N LEU A 114 4.47 -10.99 10.53
CA LEU A 114 3.93 -10.82 11.88
C LEU A 114 4.98 -11.11 12.98
N GLU A 115 5.98 -11.95 12.71
CA GLU A 115 7.05 -12.23 13.67
C GLU A 115 8.14 -11.15 13.68
N ASN A 116 8.37 -10.45 12.56
CA ASN A 116 9.57 -9.61 12.40
C ASN A 116 9.26 -8.12 12.15
N ALA A 117 8.04 -7.75 11.79
CA ALA A 117 7.67 -6.38 11.41
C ALA A 117 6.53 -5.82 12.28
N VAL A 118 6.58 -6.10 13.58
CA VAL A 118 5.60 -5.66 14.57
C VAL A 118 6.31 -4.86 15.66
N LEU A 119 5.78 -3.66 15.92
CA LEU A 119 6.25 -2.76 16.97
C LEU A 119 5.33 -2.78 18.20
N SER A 120 4.04 -2.96 17.98
CA SER A 120 3.04 -3.02 19.05
C SER A 120 1.84 -3.86 18.61
N GLU A 121 1.15 -4.41 19.60
CA GLU A 121 -0.03 -5.26 19.39
C GLU A 121 -1.21 -4.68 20.17
N TYR A 122 -2.37 -4.61 19.51
CA TYR A 122 -3.64 -4.23 20.13
C TYR A 122 -4.61 -5.39 20.03
N PRO A 123 -5.11 -5.94 21.17
CA PRO A 123 -6.14 -6.95 21.13
C PRO A 123 -7.46 -6.34 20.66
N ILE A 124 -8.14 -7.04 19.75
CA ILE A 124 -9.48 -6.70 19.26
C ILE A 124 -10.40 -7.90 19.44
N ALA A 125 -11.70 -7.72 19.19
CA ALA A 125 -12.62 -8.86 19.21
C ALA A 125 -12.19 -9.91 18.18
N GLY A 126 -11.86 -11.13 18.64
CA GLY A 126 -11.52 -12.26 17.76
C GLY A 126 -10.13 -12.21 17.12
N GLY A 127 -9.28 -11.23 17.45
CA GLY A 127 -7.97 -11.10 16.81
C GLY A 127 -7.02 -10.08 17.42
N THR A 128 -6.02 -9.70 16.63
CA THR A 128 -4.97 -8.76 17.01
C THR A 128 -4.66 -7.82 15.85
N VAL A 129 -4.52 -6.53 16.17
CA VAL A 129 -3.94 -5.51 15.28
C VAL A 129 -2.45 -5.42 15.58
N TYR A 130 -1.63 -5.67 14.56
CA TYR A 130 -0.17 -5.66 14.59
C TYR A 130 0.34 -4.38 13.94
N GLN A 131 0.68 -3.40 14.77
CA GLN A 131 1.24 -2.12 14.32
C GLN A 131 2.66 -2.31 13.80
N GLN A 132 2.96 -1.76 12.63
CA GLN A 132 4.24 -1.91 11.92
C GLN A 132 5.08 -0.63 11.89
N THR A 133 4.48 0.54 12.13
CA THR A 133 5.17 1.84 12.21
C THR A 133 5.18 2.36 13.64
N GLU A 134 6.24 3.08 14.02
CA GLU A 134 6.30 3.68 15.36
C GLU A 134 5.06 4.54 15.59
N ASP A 135 4.50 4.46 16.79
CA ASP A 135 3.29 5.19 17.13
C ASP A 135 3.57 6.69 17.04
N GLY A 136 2.83 7.35 16.15
CA GLY A 136 2.96 8.75 15.83
C GLY A 136 1.58 9.35 15.65
N GLN A 137 1.51 10.67 15.81
CA GLN A 137 0.24 11.40 15.71
C GLN A 137 -0.32 11.48 14.30
N SER A 138 0.47 11.18 13.26
CA SER A 138 0.15 11.54 11.88
C SER A 138 0.01 10.37 10.90
N SER A 139 0.43 9.15 11.28
CA SER A 139 0.24 7.97 10.42
C SER A 139 0.31 6.64 11.16
N CYS A 140 -0.37 5.65 10.59
CA CYS A 140 -0.43 4.28 11.06
C CYS A 140 -0.27 3.31 9.88
N ARG A 141 0.55 2.27 10.06
CA ARG A 141 0.49 1.05 9.26
C ARG A 141 0.31 -0.13 10.20
N ALA A 142 -0.72 -0.93 9.95
CA ALA A 142 -0.99 -2.12 10.72
C ALA A 142 -1.44 -3.27 9.82
N LEU A 143 -1.22 -4.49 10.32
CA LEU A 143 -1.79 -5.71 9.80
C LEU A 143 -2.75 -6.28 10.85
N VAL A 144 -3.82 -6.90 10.42
CA VAL A 144 -4.82 -7.46 11.34
C VAL A 144 -5.04 -8.91 11.00
N LYS A 145 -5.06 -9.73 12.05
CA LYS A 145 -5.35 -11.16 11.96
C LYS A 145 -6.34 -11.53 13.04
N THR A 146 -7.40 -12.20 12.62
CA THR A 146 -8.43 -12.77 13.48
C THR A 146 -8.42 -14.30 13.37
N ALA A 147 -9.23 -14.96 14.20
CA ALA A 147 -9.44 -16.40 14.11
C ALA A 147 -10.10 -16.83 12.79
N ASP A 148 -10.94 -15.99 12.19
CA ASP A 148 -11.67 -16.28 10.96
C ASP A 148 -10.99 -15.70 9.70
N THR A 149 -9.84 -15.02 9.86
CA THR A 149 -9.01 -14.57 8.74
C THR A 149 -8.48 -15.77 7.95
N PRO A 150 -8.74 -15.87 6.63
CA PRO A 150 -8.28 -16.99 5.82
C PRO A 150 -6.76 -17.15 5.79
N ASP A 151 -6.30 -18.41 5.72
CA ASP A 151 -4.88 -18.73 5.72
C ASP A 151 -4.13 -18.01 4.58
N GLY A 152 -3.00 -17.38 4.94
CA GLY A 152 -2.16 -16.62 4.01
C GLY A 152 -2.66 -15.20 3.71
N PHE A 153 -3.79 -14.78 4.26
CA PHE A 153 -4.31 -13.42 4.14
C PHE A 153 -4.25 -12.67 5.46
N LEU A 154 -4.27 -11.35 5.36
CA LEU A 154 -4.36 -10.39 6.45
C LEU A 154 -5.23 -9.22 5.99
N LEU A 155 -5.76 -8.45 6.94
CA LEU A 155 -6.28 -7.13 6.64
C LEU A 155 -5.14 -6.12 6.80
N ARG A 156 -4.88 -5.30 5.79
CA ARG A 156 -3.91 -4.20 5.88
C ARG A 156 -4.66 -2.90 6.15
N VAL A 157 -4.22 -2.17 7.17
CA VAL A 157 -4.78 -0.88 7.57
C VAL A 157 -3.67 0.15 7.47
N LEU A 158 -3.97 1.22 6.75
CA LEU A 158 -3.10 2.37 6.56
C LEU A 158 -3.92 3.58 6.95
N VAL A 159 -3.34 4.46 7.75
CA VAL A 159 -3.97 5.72 8.07
C VAL A 159 -2.91 6.79 7.91
N ASP A 160 -3.20 7.79 7.12
CA ASP A 160 -2.47 9.05 7.10
C ASP A 160 -3.45 10.12 7.58
N GLY A 161 -3.12 10.83 8.65
CA GLY A 161 -4.05 11.78 9.28
C GLY A 161 -3.68 12.04 10.73
N ASP A 162 -4.29 13.05 11.33
CA ASP A 162 -3.95 13.50 12.67
C ASP A 162 -4.93 12.93 13.71
N ALA A 163 -4.41 12.40 14.83
CA ALA A 163 -5.24 11.94 15.95
C ALA A 163 -5.06 12.81 17.19
N ASP A 164 -6.18 13.24 17.77
CA ASP A 164 -6.23 14.08 18.98
C ASP A 164 -5.66 13.39 20.23
N ASP A 165 -5.70 12.06 20.28
CA ASP A 165 -5.38 11.24 21.46
C ASP A 165 -3.97 10.63 21.45
N GLY A 166 -3.18 10.95 20.42
CA GLY A 166 -1.78 10.54 20.31
C GLY A 166 -1.51 9.23 19.57
N SER A 167 -2.53 8.47 19.17
CA SER A 167 -2.35 7.25 18.36
C SER A 167 -3.43 7.09 17.29
N VAL A 168 -3.05 7.39 16.05
CA VAL A 168 -3.89 7.19 14.87
C VAL A 168 -4.26 5.71 14.71
N CYS A 169 -3.35 4.79 15.03
CA CYS A 169 -3.62 3.36 14.98
C CYS A 169 -4.77 2.94 15.91
N ARG A 170 -4.77 3.44 17.16
CA ARG A 170 -5.82 3.09 18.12
C ARG A 170 -7.15 3.70 17.74
N SER A 171 -7.13 4.94 17.27
CA SER A 171 -8.34 5.64 16.82
C SER A 171 -9.01 4.94 15.63
N ALA A 172 -8.26 4.21 14.80
CA ALA A 172 -8.76 3.47 13.64
C ALA A 172 -9.27 2.04 13.94
N ILE A 173 -9.13 1.55 15.18
CA ILE A 173 -9.56 0.19 15.56
C ILE A 173 -11.07 -0.04 15.34
N PRO A 174 -11.98 0.87 15.76
CA PRO A 174 -13.41 0.64 15.58
C PRO A 174 -13.83 0.47 14.11
N GLN A 175 -13.23 1.26 13.20
CA GLN A 175 -13.48 1.19 11.76
C GLN A 175 -12.93 -0.13 11.19
N THR A 176 -11.75 -0.53 11.65
CA THR A 176 -11.13 -1.81 11.29
C THR A 176 -12.00 -3.00 11.71
N GLU A 177 -12.52 -3.02 12.93
CA GLU A 177 -13.41 -4.08 13.43
C GLU A 177 -14.70 -4.16 12.61
N LYS A 178 -15.25 -3.02 12.18
CA LYS A 178 -16.44 -2.98 11.32
C LYS A 178 -16.17 -3.59 9.93
N VAL A 179 -14.99 -3.34 9.35
CA VAL A 179 -14.59 -3.96 8.08
C VAL A 179 -14.37 -5.47 8.23
N LEU A 180 -13.73 -5.93 9.31
CA LEU A 180 -13.58 -7.36 9.61
C LEU A 180 -14.94 -8.05 9.69
N GLN A 181 -15.90 -7.45 10.41
CA GLN A 181 -17.26 -7.99 10.50
C GLN A 181 -17.94 -8.11 9.13
N ALA A 182 -17.77 -7.13 8.24
CA ALA A 182 -18.33 -7.18 6.90
C ALA A 182 -17.67 -8.27 6.03
N LEU A 183 -16.38 -8.53 6.22
CA LEU A 183 -15.65 -9.63 5.58
C LEU A 183 -16.03 -11.00 6.15
N GLY A 184 -16.65 -11.04 7.33
CA GLY A 184 -16.89 -12.27 8.08
C GLY A 184 -15.61 -12.84 8.70
N TRP A 185 -14.65 -11.96 9.02
CA TRP A 185 -13.38 -12.29 9.66
C TRP A 185 -13.39 -11.90 11.13
#